data_AF-A0A0F5HQD4-F1
#
_entry.id   AF-A0A0F5HQD4-F1
#
_cell.length_a   1.000
_cell.length_b   1.000
_cell.length_c   1.000
_cell.angle_alpha   90.00
_cell.angle_beta   90.00
_cell.angle_gamma   90.00
#
_symmetry.space_group_name_H-M   'P 1'
#
loop_
_entity.id
_entity.type
_entity.pdbx_description
1 polymer ?
#
loop_
_entity_poly.entity_id
_entity_poly.type
_entity_poly.pdbx_seq_one_letter_code
_entity_poly.pdbx_strand_id
1 'polypeptide(L)'
;MNDHQKEVYLETDQRILEHRIKPLITKELIEEHRNNPIGKHSENLKIVLNYFRRHHEEIKGKYLVICTEPHKKWCLGEHPGDRGKPYILFENECFDSREKAEHGLFIKRLKKYGLWDEEKLGQGDDL
;
A
#
# COMPACT_ATOMS: atom_id res chain seq x y z
N MET A 1 18.71 3.07 -15.98
CA MET A 1 19.19 3.99 -14.93
C MET A 1 20.61 3.57 -14.56
N ASN A 2 21.58 4.49 -14.65
CA ASN A 2 22.92 4.23 -14.10
C ASN A 2 22.85 4.29 -12.56
N ASP A 3 23.91 3.87 -11.86
CA ASP A 3 23.87 3.74 -10.40
C ASP A 3 23.74 5.10 -9.69
N HIS A 4 24.37 6.14 -10.24
CA HIS A 4 24.22 7.49 -9.71
C HIS A 4 22.78 8.02 -9.83
N GLN A 5 22.12 7.79 -10.96
CA GLN A 5 20.71 8.15 -11.15
C GLN A 5 19.80 7.38 -10.19
N LYS A 6 20.12 6.11 -9.87
CA LYS A 6 19.41 5.32 -8.85
C LYS A 6 19.53 5.94 -7.49
N GLU A 7 20.73 6.33 -7.09
CA GLU A 7 20.98 6.97 -5.80
C GLU A 7 20.20 8.28 -5.66
N VAL A 8 20.30 9.17 -6.66
CA VAL A 8 19.55 10.46 -6.67
C VAL A 8 18.03 10.25 -6.62
N TYR A 9 17.53 9.22 -7.32
CA TYR A 9 16.12 8.86 -7.29
C TYR A 9 15.69 8.44 -5.88
N LEU A 10 16.43 7.54 -5.23
CA LEU A 10 16.12 7.04 -3.89
C LEU A 10 16.19 8.16 -2.85
N GLU A 11 17.18 9.06 -2.93
CA GLU A 11 17.28 10.21 -2.04
C GLU A 11 16.07 11.14 -2.21
N THR A 12 15.69 11.44 -3.45
CA THR A 12 14.51 12.25 -3.76
C THR A 12 13.23 11.59 -3.24
N ASP A 13 13.13 10.27 -3.39
CA ASP A 13 11.99 9.49 -2.92
C ASP A 13 11.85 9.57 -1.40
N GLN A 14 12.95 9.38 -0.67
CA GLN A 14 13.00 9.51 0.79
C GLN A 14 12.63 10.92 1.25
N ARG A 15 13.10 11.97 0.57
CA ARG A 15 12.73 13.35 0.89
C ARG A 15 11.22 13.59 0.70
N ILE A 16 10.64 13.03 -0.36
CA ILE A 16 9.19 13.11 -0.59
C ILE A 16 8.43 12.36 0.51
N LEU A 17 8.88 11.15 0.88
CA LEU A 17 8.27 10.37 1.95
C LEU A 17 8.21 11.17 3.26
N GLU A 18 9.35 11.68 3.72
CA GLU A 18 9.46 12.36 5.01
C GLU A 18 8.75 13.71 5.05
N HIS A 19 8.87 14.53 3.99
CA HIS A 19 8.39 15.92 4.03
C HIS A 19 7.00 16.13 3.42
N ARG A 20 6.56 15.23 2.54
CA ARG A 20 5.28 15.37 1.83
C ARG A 20 4.26 14.32 2.20
N ILE A 21 4.67 13.07 2.42
CA ILE A 21 3.73 11.96 2.65
C ILE A 21 3.45 11.78 4.13
N LYS A 22 4.51 11.65 4.96
CA LYS A 22 4.40 11.41 6.39
C LYS A 22 3.52 12.43 7.14
N PRO A 23 3.59 13.75 6.87
CA PRO A 23 2.70 14.72 7.54
C PRO A 23 1.22 14.58 7.19
N LEU A 24 0.88 13.92 6.06
CA LEU A 24 -0.49 13.71 5.62
C LEU A 24 -1.14 12.49 6.28
N ILE A 25 -0.36 11.60 6.92
CA ILE A 25 -0.87 10.38 7.53
C ILE A 25 -1.50 10.71 8.88
N THR A 26 -2.81 10.94 8.86
CA THR A 26 -3.63 11.17 10.05
C THR A 26 -4.67 10.06 10.22
N LYS A 27 -5.30 9.98 11.40
CA LYS A 27 -6.41 9.04 11.64
C LYS A 27 -7.55 9.27 10.66
N GLU A 28 -7.88 10.52 10.39
CA GLU A 28 -8.96 10.92 9.49
C GLU A 28 -8.67 10.48 8.06
N LEU A 29 -7.41 10.58 7.60
CA LEU A 29 -7.01 10.09 6.28
C LEU A 29 -7.12 8.56 6.17
N ILE A 30 -6.72 7.84 7.23
CA ILE A 30 -6.80 6.39 7.28
C ILE A 30 -8.27 5.94 7.28
N GLU A 31 -9.10 6.63 8.06
CA GLU A 31 -10.54 6.36 8.15
C GLU A 31 -11.28 6.76 6.87
N GLU A 32 -10.86 7.83 6.18
CA GLU A 32 -11.34 8.16 4.83
C GLU A 32 -11.10 6.98 3.88
N HIS A 33 -9.88 6.43 3.88
CA HIS A 33 -9.55 5.26 3.06
C HIS A 33 -10.29 3.99 3.51
N ARG A 34 -10.57 3.82 4.82
CA ARG A 34 -11.34 2.68 5.33
C ARG A 34 -12.78 2.71 4.84
N ASN A 35 -13.41 3.88 4.89
CA ASN A 35 -14.81 4.04 4.50
C ASN A 35 -15.02 3.97 2.98
N ASN A 36 -14.05 4.44 2.19
CA ASN A 36 -14.12 4.41 0.73
C ASN A 36 -12.75 4.09 0.10
N PRO A 37 -12.26 2.84 0.17
CA PRO A 37 -10.94 2.46 -0.34
C PRO A 37 -10.89 2.48 -1.88
N ILE A 38 -12.05 2.39 -2.53
CA ILE A 38 -12.22 2.35 -3.98
C ILE A 38 -13.18 3.46 -4.40
N GLY A 39 -12.65 4.62 -4.78
CA GLY A 39 -13.48 5.65 -5.40
C GLY A 39 -12.84 7.01 -5.45
N LYS A 40 -13.68 8.03 -5.25
CA LYS A 40 -13.25 9.43 -5.16
C LYS A 40 -12.67 9.68 -3.79
N HIS A 41 -11.44 10.21 -3.78
CA HIS A 41 -10.70 10.53 -2.57
C HIS A 41 -10.43 12.03 -2.49
N SER A 42 -10.16 12.50 -1.28
CA SER A 42 -9.60 13.81 -1.00
C SER A 42 -8.26 14.00 -1.70
N GLU A 43 -7.83 15.26 -1.84
CA GLU A 43 -6.55 15.56 -2.48
C GLU A 43 -5.37 14.96 -1.69
N ASN A 44 -5.44 15.01 -0.36
CA ASN A 44 -4.42 14.44 0.51
C ASN A 44 -4.30 12.92 0.32
N LEU A 45 -5.43 12.21 0.30
CA LEU A 45 -5.41 10.76 0.12
C LEU A 45 -4.95 10.38 -1.30
N LYS A 46 -5.28 11.16 -2.33
CA LYS A 46 -4.71 10.97 -3.67
C LYS A 46 -3.20 11.10 -3.69
N ILE A 47 -2.64 12.12 -3.03
CA ILE A 47 -1.18 12.32 -2.97
C ILE A 47 -0.49 11.09 -2.35
N VAL A 48 -1.01 10.60 -1.23
CA VAL A 48 -0.47 9.42 -0.54
C VAL A 48 -0.58 8.17 -1.41
N LEU A 49 -1.74 7.91 -2.02
CA LEU A 49 -1.94 6.75 -2.87
C LEU A 49 -1.07 6.79 -4.13
N ASN A 50 -0.92 7.97 -4.73
CA ASN A 50 -0.04 8.15 -5.89
C ASN A 50 1.42 7.84 -5.51
N TYR A 51 1.87 8.26 -4.34
CA TYR A 51 3.19 7.89 -3.83
C TYR A 51 3.32 6.37 -3.69
N PHE A 52 2.39 5.68 -3.03
CA PHE A 52 2.46 4.22 -2.89
C PHE A 52 2.35 3.44 -4.20
N ARG A 53 1.71 3.99 -5.23
CA ARG A 53 1.46 3.31 -6.50
C ARG A 53 2.58 3.54 -7.53
N ARG A 54 3.45 4.54 -7.35
CA ARG A 54 4.39 5.00 -8.38
C ARG A 54 5.58 4.11 -8.66
N HIS A 55 6.00 3.23 -7.74
CA HIS A 55 7.16 2.36 -7.96
C HIS A 55 6.83 1.24 -8.96
N HIS A 56 7.01 1.53 -10.24
CA HIS A 56 6.76 0.61 -11.35
C HIS A 56 8.04 -0.11 -11.81
N GLU A 57 9.22 0.42 -11.47
CA GLU A 57 10.52 -0.15 -11.87
C GLU A 57 10.88 -1.41 -11.07
N GLU A 58 10.40 -1.53 -9.82
CA GLU A 58 10.58 -2.71 -8.97
C GLU A 58 9.30 -3.54 -8.94
N ILE A 59 9.16 -4.41 -9.94
CA ILE A 59 8.03 -5.35 -10.01
C ILE A 59 8.16 -6.43 -8.92
N LYS A 60 9.37 -6.93 -8.66
CA LYS A 60 9.59 -7.98 -7.65
C LYS A 60 9.23 -7.47 -6.25
N GLY A 61 8.42 -8.23 -5.51
CA GLY A 61 8.00 -7.88 -4.15
C GLY A 61 6.94 -6.77 -4.08
N LYS A 62 6.39 -6.35 -5.23
CA LYS A 62 5.30 -5.37 -5.25
C LYS A 62 4.02 -6.00 -4.70
N TYR A 63 3.47 -5.41 -3.65
CA TYR A 63 2.24 -5.90 -3.03
C TYR A 63 1.01 -5.71 -3.93
N LEU A 64 0.16 -6.74 -3.95
CA LEU A 64 -1.05 -6.85 -4.77
C LEU A 64 -2.26 -7.28 -3.93
N VAL A 65 -3.46 -6.96 -4.42
CA VAL A 65 -4.70 -7.65 -4.04
C VAL A 65 -4.98 -8.72 -5.10
N ILE A 66 -5.15 -9.96 -4.67
CA ILE A 66 -5.37 -11.12 -5.53
C ILE A 66 -6.78 -11.66 -5.26
N CYS A 67 -7.63 -11.64 -6.28
CA CYS A 67 -8.94 -12.30 -6.22
C CYS A 67 -8.73 -13.82 -6.30
N THR A 68 -8.92 -14.51 -5.19
CA THR A 68 -8.80 -15.98 -5.14
C THR A 68 -10.13 -16.66 -5.41
N GLU A 69 -11.24 -16.06 -4.96
CA GLU A 69 -12.60 -16.47 -5.28
C GLU A 69 -13.44 -15.22 -5.57
N PRO A 70 -13.99 -15.05 -6.79
CA PRO A 70 -14.82 -13.91 -7.13
C PRO A 70 -15.98 -13.74 -6.14
N HIS A 71 -16.17 -12.50 -5.68
CA HIS A 71 -17.25 -12.13 -4.76
C HIS A 71 -17.16 -12.76 -3.35
N LYS A 72 -16.05 -13.44 -3.01
CA LYS A 72 -15.91 -14.16 -1.75
C LYS A 72 -14.59 -13.98 -1.04
N LYS A 73 -13.47 -14.02 -1.76
CA LYS A 73 -12.14 -14.09 -1.14
C LYS A 73 -11.07 -13.36 -1.92
N TRP A 74 -10.50 -12.35 -1.27
CA TRP A 74 -9.38 -11.56 -1.78
C TRP A 74 -8.25 -11.64 -0.78
N CYS A 75 -7.06 -11.98 -1.23
CA CYS A 75 -5.88 -12.05 -0.37
C CYS A 75 -4.82 -11.07 -0.83
N LEU A 76 -3.99 -10.62 0.09
CA LEU A 76 -2.78 -9.92 -0.27
C LEU A 76 -1.75 -10.90 -0.80
N GLY A 77 -0.80 -10.35 -1.53
CA GLY A 77 0.33 -11.10 -2.03
C GLY A 77 1.36 -10.17 -2.63
N GLU A 78 2.34 -10.73 -3.31
CA GLU A 78 3.36 -9.98 -4.00
C GLU A 78 3.69 -10.55 -5.38
N HIS A 79 4.16 -9.66 -6.25
CA HIS A 79 4.57 -10.04 -7.59
C HIS A 79 5.96 -10.70 -7.55
N PRO A 80 6.15 -11.88 -8.19
CA PRO A 80 7.39 -12.65 -8.11
C PRO A 80 8.60 -12.03 -8.83
N GLY A 81 8.44 -10.89 -9.52
CA GLY A 81 9.46 -10.27 -10.38
C GLY A 81 9.64 -10.91 -11.76
N ASP A 82 9.42 -12.23 -11.88
CA ASP A 82 9.63 -12.97 -13.13
C ASP A 82 8.32 -13.22 -13.89
N ARG A 83 8.38 -13.19 -15.22
CA ARG A 83 7.25 -13.60 -16.07
C ARG A 83 7.00 -15.11 -15.97
N GLY A 84 5.75 -15.51 -16.05
CA GLY A 84 5.33 -16.92 -16.04
C GLY A 84 5.36 -17.60 -14.67
N LYS A 85 5.80 -16.90 -13.61
CA LYS A 85 5.68 -17.40 -12.23
C LYS A 85 4.34 -16.96 -11.62
N PRO A 86 3.71 -17.82 -10.79
CA PRO A 86 2.49 -17.46 -10.07
C PRO A 86 2.78 -16.34 -9.06
N TYR A 87 1.75 -15.57 -8.72
CA TYR A 87 1.83 -14.60 -7.63
C TYR A 87 2.05 -15.31 -6.29
N ILE A 88 2.82 -14.67 -5.41
CA ILE A 88 3.05 -15.17 -4.06
C ILE A 88 1.89 -14.70 -3.20
N LEU A 89 1.11 -15.64 -2.67
CA LEU A 89 -0.07 -15.37 -1.85
C LEU A 89 0.32 -15.29 -0.37
N PHE A 90 -0.24 -14.32 0.36
CA PHE A 90 -0.17 -14.28 1.82
C PHE A 90 -1.44 -14.92 2.38
N GLU A 91 -1.38 -16.22 2.69
CA GLU A 91 -2.56 -17.00 3.10
C GLU A 91 -3.23 -16.49 4.38
N ASN A 92 -2.45 -15.82 5.25
CA ASN A 92 -2.92 -15.23 6.49
C ASN A 92 -3.47 -13.80 6.33
N GLU A 93 -3.44 -13.23 5.12
CA GLU A 93 -3.89 -11.86 4.83
C GLU A 93 -5.02 -11.89 3.79
N CYS A 94 -6.11 -12.58 4.13
CA CYS A 94 -7.28 -12.78 3.29
C CYS A 94 -8.53 -12.11 3.86
N PHE A 95 -9.36 -11.58 2.98
CA PHE A 95 -10.52 -10.76 3.29
C PHE A 95 -11.74 -11.25 2.51
N ASP A 96 -12.91 -11.01 3.08
CA ASP A 96 -14.23 -11.36 2.52
C ASP A 96 -14.75 -10.33 1.48
N SER A 97 -14.03 -9.23 1.27
CA SER A 97 -14.36 -8.22 0.27
C SER A 97 -13.12 -7.60 -0.36
N ARG A 98 -13.30 -7.04 -1.56
CA ARG A 98 -12.22 -6.31 -2.25
C ARG A 98 -11.84 -5.05 -1.48
N GLU A 99 -12.82 -4.35 -0.93
CA GLU A 99 -12.66 -3.10 -0.19
C GLU A 99 -11.79 -3.30 1.06
N LYS A 100 -12.07 -4.35 1.84
CA LYS A 100 -11.24 -4.71 3.00
C LYS A 100 -9.81 -5.07 2.58
N ALA A 101 -9.65 -5.81 1.49
CA ALA A 101 -8.31 -6.14 0.98
C ALA A 101 -7.54 -4.90 0.50
N GLU A 102 -8.17 -3.95 -0.20
CA GLU A 102 -7.54 -2.69 -0.60
C GLU A 102 -7.14 -1.85 0.62
N HIS A 103 -7.98 -1.82 1.67
CA HIS A 103 -7.65 -1.17 2.94
C HIS A 103 -6.49 -1.89 3.65
N GLY A 104 -6.51 -3.21 3.76
CA GLY A 104 -5.42 -4.00 4.33
C GLY A 104 -4.10 -3.78 3.59
N LEU A 105 -4.13 -3.69 2.25
CA LEU A 105 -2.96 -3.36 1.44
C LEU A 105 -2.43 -1.94 1.72
N PHE A 106 -3.32 -0.97 1.94
CA PHE A 106 -2.95 0.38 2.33
C PHE A 106 -2.25 0.40 3.70
N ILE A 107 -2.78 -0.31 4.70
CA ILE A 107 -2.14 -0.45 6.02
C ILE A 107 -0.77 -1.14 5.89
N LYS A 108 -0.68 -2.22 5.11
CA LYS A 108 0.59 -2.93 4.86
C LYS A 108 1.65 -1.99 4.26
N ARG A 109 1.24 -1.09 3.37
CA ARG A 109 2.13 -0.06 2.80
C ARG A 109 2.54 0.97 3.86
N LEU A 110 1.63 1.44 4.70
CA LEU A 110 2.00 2.33 5.82
C LEU A 110 3.05 1.68 6.73
N LYS A 111 2.85 0.41 7.11
CA LYS A 111 3.81 -0.37 7.90
C LYS A 111 5.16 -0.51 7.19
N LYS A 112 5.17 -0.85 5.90
CA LYS A 112 6.41 -0.96 5.09
C LYS A 112 7.24 0.32 5.09
N TYR A 113 6.60 1.49 5.05
CA TYR A 113 7.27 2.79 5.03
C TYR A 113 7.48 3.41 6.43
N GLY A 114 7.19 2.69 7.52
CA GLY A 114 7.31 3.23 8.88
C GLY A 114 6.36 4.40 9.18
N LEU A 115 5.24 4.47 8.46
CA LEU A 115 4.20 5.50 8.60
C LEU A 115 3.05 5.07 9.51
N TRP A 116 3.10 3.84 10.03
CA TRP A 116 2.09 3.28 10.91
C TRP A 116 2.59 3.34 12.36
N ASP A 117 1.88 4.11 13.18
CA ASP A 117 2.12 4.24 14.61
C ASP A 117 0.95 3.60 15.36
N GLU A 118 1.13 2.38 15.88
CA GLU A 118 0.08 1.63 16.57
C GLU A 118 -0.44 2.33 17.82
N GLU A 119 0.43 3.08 18.51
CA GLU A 119 0.07 3.79 19.74
C GLU A 119 -0.69 5.07 19.45
N LYS A 120 -0.30 5.82 18.40
CA LYS A 120 -0.94 7.09 18.06
C LYS A 120 -2.16 6.92 17.16
N LEU A 121 -2.13 5.97 16.23
CA LEU A 121 -3.19 5.78 15.22
C LEU A 121 -4.20 4.70 15.63
N GLY A 122 -3.86 3.87 16.63
CA GLY A 122 -4.76 2.99 17.37
C GLY A 122 -5.10 1.68 16.67
N GLN A 123 -5.14 0.60 17.47
CA GLN A 123 -5.72 -0.70 17.14
C GLN A 123 -7.17 -0.51 16.66
N GLY A 124 -7.38 -0.64 15.36
CA GLY A 124 -8.67 -1.05 14.84
C GLY A 124 -8.74 -2.55 14.99
N ASP A 125 -9.40 -3.02 16.05
CA ASP A 125 -9.98 -4.35 16.05
C ASP A 125 -10.73 -4.53 14.71
N ASP A 126 -10.52 -5.67 14.05
CA ASP A 126 -10.99 -6.05 12.71
C ASP A 126 -10.06 -5.69 11.53
N LEU A 127 -8.94 -6.41 11.44
CA LEU A 127 -8.45 -6.96 10.17
C LEU A 127 -8.54 -8.49 10.22
#